data_AF-A0A7V4U0U6-F1
#
_entry.id   AF-A0A7V4U0U6-F1
#
_cell.length_a   1.000
_cell.length_b   1.000
_cell.length_c   1.000
_cell.angle_alpha   90.00
_cell.angle_beta   90.00
_cell.angle_gamma   90.00
#
_symmetry.space_group_name_H-M   'P 1'
#
loop_
_entity.id
_entity.type
_entity.pdbx_description
1 polymer ?
#
loop_
_entity_poly.entity_id
_entity_poly.type
_entity_poly.pdbx_seq_one_letter_code
_entity_poly.pdbx_strand_id
1 'polypeptide(L)'
;MKPKYKKIEPILLGCITLFISIYYLVETHSLPHRLIPVADAMLYYSKAVYLNSIHDLIGFPLSKFYVVYIFVISKVTSFFKYTLGLDCTVLEILTYLNAVLYSISVGLIVWLGNQISRMVGVLSGTFMILFGPAIFYQGVALPIVPILFLETVCLVLLHKWLFLGKNIYLILFLIILGILIELRPHFLIIIPVLSGFLFFSHNKTIFRRKTFSLFLPLLALWPVLLFLLIQGKSAEMPIRSSVGMNLFIGNHSGADGLYTKIPYLDNTPAGFQRSSKEYIRKQTGTEISSLDENVFWLKRVINFYYSKPKEGLLLFIKKFQHLLSGKEFPLNYDYAIQSSFSDLFRILKLNFGFLIPLALVFTFIKSSDEFLSLVKIWFWSYVTSLFIFFISSDHRMPLLPVAVLFSACLFHYLYKTMMLGSIKKIVAILSVILILTFISLKDDTSWPHHYTYHQIGEMSIALNNKKFALKAFTRALVEKPDFLPSLIMTARLNQYLGDQAKTTSYSSELKKLK
;
A
#
# COMPACT_ATOMS: atom_id res chain seq x y z
N MET A 1 -9.66 -34.63 9.90
CA MET A 1 -8.98 -34.28 11.16
C MET A 1 -9.65 -33.04 11.75
N LYS A 2 -10.12 -33.10 13.01
CA LYS A 2 -10.69 -31.94 13.74
C LYS A 2 -9.58 -30.89 13.98
N PRO A 3 -9.87 -29.57 13.98
CA PRO A 3 -8.85 -28.56 14.24
C PRO A 3 -8.23 -28.80 15.62
N LYS A 4 -6.90 -28.99 15.64
CA LYS A 4 -6.13 -29.49 16.79
C LYS A 4 -5.86 -28.42 17.86
N TYR A 5 -6.34 -27.19 17.68
CA TYR A 5 -6.03 -26.04 18.53
C TYR A 5 -7.31 -25.24 18.86
N LYS A 6 -7.34 -24.67 20.07
CA LYS A 6 -8.52 -23.96 20.62
C LYS A 6 -8.94 -22.83 19.67
N LYS A 7 -10.26 -22.57 19.58
CA LYS A 7 -10.83 -21.50 18.74
C LYS A 7 -10.69 -20.10 19.37
N ILE A 8 -10.01 -19.99 20.52
CA ILE A 8 -10.03 -18.79 21.36
C ILE A 8 -8.98 -17.78 20.91
N GLU A 9 -7.78 -18.23 20.52
CA GLU A 9 -6.67 -17.33 20.15
C GLU A 9 -7.04 -16.36 19.00
N PRO A 10 -7.69 -16.79 17.90
CA PRO A 10 -8.13 -15.87 16.85
C PRO A 10 -9.03 -14.74 17.37
N ILE A 11 -9.99 -15.08 18.23
CA ILE A 11 -10.95 -14.11 18.78
C ILE A 11 -10.24 -13.19 19.76
N LEU A 12 -9.44 -13.75 20.67
CA LEU A 12 -8.70 -13.00 21.69
C LEU A 12 -7.76 -11.97 21.07
N LEU A 13 -6.90 -12.37 20.13
CA LEU A 13 -5.97 -11.44 19.48
C LEU A 13 -6.70 -10.42 18.60
N GLY A 14 -7.80 -10.82 17.97
CA GLY A 14 -8.70 -9.87 17.27
C GLY A 14 -9.24 -8.80 18.23
N CYS A 15 -9.80 -9.19 19.38
CA CYS A 15 -10.32 -8.26 20.38
C CYS A 15 -9.24 -7.34 20.98
N ILE A 16 -8.06 -7.88 21.28
CA ILE A 16 -6.90 -7.07 21.74
C ILE A 16 -6.54 -6.03 20.68
N THR A 17 -6.48 -6.44 19.41
CA THR A 17 -6.22 -5.52 18.29
C THR A 17 -7.26 -4.42 18.24
N LEU A 18 -8.55 -4.76 18.34
CA LEU A 18 -9.63 -3.79 18.29
C LEU A 18 -9.54 -2.78 19.44
N PHE A 19 -9.18 -3.22 20.65
CA PHE A 19 -8.96 -2.32 21.79
C PHE A 19 -7.81 -1.35 21.53
N ILE A 20 -6.66 -1.84 21.06
CA ILE A 20 -5.50 -1.01 20.71
C ILE A 20 -5.86 -0.01 19.60
N SER A 21 -6.59 -0.49 18.58
CA SER A 21 -7.08 0.34 17.48
C SER A 21 -7.99 1.45 17.97
N ILE A 22 -8.98 1.16 18.82
CA ILE A 22 -9.88 2.17 19.37
C ILE A 22 -9.09 3.19 20.21
N TYR A 23 -8.17 2.74 21.04
CA TYR A 23 -7.29 3.63 21.81
C TYR A 23 -6.55 4.61 20.89
N TYR A 24 -5.90 4.10 19.84
CA TYR A 24 -5.20 4.92 18.84
C TYR A 24 -6.13 5.94 18.18
N LEU A 25 -7.33 5.51 17.75
CA LEU A 25 -8.29 6.39 17.08
C LEU A 25 -8.83 7.50 18.00
N VAL A 26 -8.98 7.21 19.30
CA VAL A 26 -9.38 8.18 20.32
C VAL A 26 -8.24 9.16 20.63
N GLU A 27 -7.01 8.67 20.83
CA GLU A 27 -5.83 9.50 21.08
C GLU A 27 -5.59 10.49 19.93
N THR A 28 -5.81 10.05 18.70
CA THR A 28 -5.54 10.85 17.49
C THR A 28 -6.75 11.62 16.95
N HIS A 29 -7.93 11.58 17.58
CA HIS A 29 -9.17 12.13 17.00
C HIS A 29 -9.07 13.61 16.60
N SER A 30 -8.28 14.41 17.32
CA SER A 30 -8.14 15.85 17.08
C SER A 30 -7.04 16.21 16.06
N LEU A 31 -6.35 15.22 15.48
CA LEU A 31 -5.24 15.48 14.57
C LEU A 31 -5.73 15.94 13.18
N PRO A 32 -5.07 16.92 12.53
CA PRO A 32 -5.56 17.48 11.27
C PRO A 32 -5.78 16.47 10.15
N HIS A 33 -4.90 15.47 10.04
CA HIS A 33 -4.97 14.42 9.00
C HIS A 33 -6.15 13.45 9.19
N ARG A 34 -6.80 13.44 10.35
CA ARG A 34 -8.01 12.66 10.64
C ARG A 34 -9.28 13.37 10.19
N LEU A 35 -9.23 14.71 10.22
CA LEU A 35 -10.36 15.58 9.93
C LEU A 35 -10.38 16.04 8.47
N ILE A 36 -9.21 16.13 7.83
CA ILE A 36 -9.07 16.62 6.47
C ILE A 36 -8.30 15.60 5.63
N PRO A 37 -8.91 15.04 4.58
CA PRO A 37 -8.24 14.11 3.70
C PRO A 37 -7.30 14.89 2.77
N VAL A 38 -6.09 14.36 2.55
CA VAL A 38 -5.12 14.91 1.58
C VAL A 38 -4.66 13.86 0.58
N ALA A 39 -3.94 14.32 -0.44
CA ALA A 39 -3.40 13.49 -1.51
C ALA A 39 -4.48 12.57 -2.11
N ASP A 40 -4.22 11.27 -2.25
CA ASP A 40 -5.18 10.33 -2.83
C ASP A 40 -6.48 10.21 -2.03
N ALA A 41 -6.43 10.37 -0.69
CA ALA A 41 -7.63 10.29 0.15
C ALA A 41 -8.64 11.41 -0.19
N MET A 42 -8.14 12.60 -0.54
CA MET A 42 -9.00 13.72 -0.98
C MET A 42 -9.72 13.39 -2.30
N LEU A 43 -9.03 12.69 -3.22
CA LEU A 43 -9.63 12.26 -4.48
C LEU A 43 -10.75 11.23 -4.24
N TYR A 44 -10.53 10.25 -3.37
CA TYR A 44 -11.55 9.24 -3.06
C TYR A 44 -12.76 9.86 -2.37
N TYR A 45 -12.51 10.73 -1.40
CA TYR A 45 -13.55 11.43 -0.67
C TYR A 45 -14.40 12.34 -1.57
N SER A 46 -13.76 13.22 -2.35
CA SER A 46 -14.46 14.17 -3.24
C SER A 46 -15.31 13.45 -4.29
N LYS A 47 -14.80 12.34 -4.86
CA LYS A 47 -15.58 11.52 -5.79
C LYS A 47 -16.75 10.81 -5.11
N ALA A 48 -16.58 10.30 -3.89
CA ALA A 48 -17.67 9.66 -3.16
C ALA A 48 -18.80 10.67 -2.84
N VAL A 49 -18.44 11.89 -2.46
CA VAL A 49 -19.41 12.98 -2.25
C VAL A 49 -20.12 13.33 -3.56
N TYR A 50 -19.39 13.46 -4.67
CA TYR A 50 -19.98 13.72 -5.98
C TYR A 50 -20.94 12.60 -6.41
N LEU A 51 -20.58 11.33 -6.19
CA LEU A 51 -21.44 10.18 -6.52
C LEU A 51 -22.75 10.19 -5.73
N ASN A 52 -22.71 10.62 -4.46
CA ASN A 52 -23.92 10.79 -3.64
C ASN A 52 -24.84 11.91 -4.16
N SER A 53 -24.31 12.89 -4.90
CA SER A 53 -25.10 14.03 -5.38
C SER A 53 -25.88 13.75 -6.67
N ILE A 54 -25.35 12.88 -7.54
CA ILE A 54 -25.95 12.63 -8.86
C ILE A 54 -26.79 11.35 -8.91
N HIS A 55 -26.63 10.44 -7.95
CA HIS A 55 -27.34 9.15 -7.86
C HIS A 55 -27.27 8.22 -9.09
N ASP A 56 -26.49 8.55 -10.13
CA ASP A 56 -26.28 7.77 -11.34
C ASP A 56 -24.81 7.35 -11.49
N LEU A 57 -24.58 6.12 -11.98
CA LEU A 57 -23.26 5.58 -12.31
C LEU A 57 -22.91 5.77 -13.79
N ILE A 58 -23.90 5.99 -14.66
CA ILE A 58 -23.71 6.12 -16.10
C ILE A 58 -23.12 7.50 -16.41
N GLY A 59 -21.95 7.53 -17.05
CA GLY A 59 -21.26 8.79 -17.37
C GLY A 59 -20.56 9.46 -16.18
N PHE A 60 -20.55 8.83 -15.00
CA PHE A 60 -19.73 9.31 -13.88
C PHE A 60 -18.25 9.25 -14.29
N PRO A 61 -17.46 10.32 -14.11
CA PRO A 61 -16.03 10.31 -14.37
C PRO A 61 -15.33 9.49 -13.27
N LEU A 62 -15.53 8.17 -13.33
CA LEU A 62 -14.93 7.20 -12.43
C LEU A 62 -13.41 7.40 -12.49
N SER A 63 -12.77 7.45 -11.32
CA SER A 63 -11.31 7.40 -11.29
C SER A 63 -10.86 6.11 -11.97
N LYS A 64 -9.68 6.17 -12.59
CA LYS A 64 -9.07 5.03 -13.26
C LYS A 64 -9.04 3.81 -12.31
N PHE A 65 -8.81 4.01 -11.01
CA PHE A 65 -8.86 2.96 -10.00
C PHE A 65 -9.64 3.41 -8.76
N TYR A 66 -9.91 2.46 -7.85
CA TYR A 66 -10.61 2.62 -6.57
C TYR A 66 -12.12 2.85 -6.66
N VAL A 67 -12.76 2.41 -7.75
CA VAL A 67 -14.21 2.51 -7.93
C VAL A 67 -14.96 1.77 -6.83
N VAL A 68 -14.51 0.57 -6.47
CA VAL A 68 -15.14 -0.20 -5.39
C VAL A 68 -15.01 0.56 -4.07
N TYR A 69 -13.83 1.12 -3.79
CA TYR A 69 -13.59 1.89 -2.58
C TYR A 69 -14.44 3.17 -2.51
N ILE A 70 -14.50 3.94 -3.60
CA ILE A 70 -15.32 5.15 -3.70
C ILE A 70 -16.80 4.82 -3.52
N PHE A 71 -17.29 3.73 -4.11
CA PHE A 71 -18.67 3.28 -3.94
C PHE A 71 -18.95 2.88 -2.50
N VAL A 72 -18.03 2.16 -1.85
CA VAL A 72 -18.15 1.80 -0.42
C VAL A 72 -18.21 3.07 0.43
N ILE A 73 -17.32 4.04 0.22
CA ILE A 73 -17.37 5.33 0.92
C ILE A 73 -18.72 6.00 0.67
N SER A 74 -19.16 6.13 -0.58
CA SER A 74 -20.44 6.75 -0.95
C SER A 74 -21.65 6.10 -0.24
N LYS A 75 -21.72 4.77 -0.21
CA LYS A 75 -22.84 4.06 0.44
C LYS A 75 -22.78 4.11 1.96
N VAL A 76 -21.59 3.96 2.55
CA VAL A 76 -21.40 4.10 4.01
C VAL A 76 -21.81 5.51 4.44
N THR A 77 -21.36 6.54 3.71
CA THR A 77 -21.70 7.92 4.03
C THR A 77 -23.18 8.22 3.89
N SER A 78 -23.82 7.74 2.82
CA SER A 78 -25.26 7.88 2.63
C SER A 78 -26.05 7.20 3.74
N PHE A 79 -25.64 6.00 4.17
CA PHE A 79 -26.32 5.26 5.23
C PHE A 79 -26.24 5.98 6.58
N PHE A 80 -25.05 6.40 7.01
CA PHE A 80 -24.92 7.08 8.31
C PHE A 80 -25.61 8.43 8.33
N LYS A 81 -25.54 9.20 7.23
CA LYS A 81 -26.17 10.52 7.15
C LYS A 81 -27.69 10.43 7.03
N TYR A 82 -28.20 9.66 6.07
CA TYR A 82 -29.63 9.67 5.74
C TYR A 82 -30.46 8.61 6.47
N THR A 83 -29.86 7.49 6.88
CA THR A 83 -30.58 6.43 7.60
C THR A 83 -30.45 6.58 9.12
N LEU A 84 -29.26 6.89 9.62
CA LEU A 84 -29.02 7.01 11.07
C LEU A 84 -29.12 8.45 11.60
N GLY A 85 -29.16 9.46 10.73
CA GLY A 85 -29.22 10.87 11.13
C GLY A 85 -28.01 11.32 11.95
N LEU A 86 -26.86 10.65 11.78
CA LEU A 86 -25.65 10.95 12.53
C LEU A 86 -24.81 12.01 11.82
N ASP A 87 -24.55 13.12 12.50
CA ASP A 87 -23.62 14.18 12.07
C ASP A 87 -22.15 13.81 12.35
N CYS A 88 -21.78 12.54 12.16
CA CYS A 88 -20.39 12.10 12.22
C CYS A 88 -19.69 12.42 10.90
N THR A 89 -18.40 12.76 10.97
CA THR A 89 -17.64 12.92 9.73
C THR A 89 -17.44 11.56 9.07
N VAL A 90 -17.54 11.53 7.74
CA VAL A 90 -17.28 10.34 6.92
C VAL A 90 -15.96 9.67 7.28
N LEU A 91 -14.93 10.48 7.53
CA LEU A 91 -13.57 10.02 7.82
C LEU A 91 -13.52 9.26 9.14
N GLU A 92 -14.22 9.73 10.17
CA GLU A 92 -14.32 9.01 11.45
C GLU A 92 -14.91 7.62 11.24
N ILE A 93 -16.06 7.52 10.56
CA ILE A 93 -16.72 6.23 10.29
C ILE A 93 -15.78 5.27 9.54
N LEU A 94 -15.11 5.75 8.49
CA LEU A 94 -14.18 4.93 7.71
C LEU A 94 -13.02 4.41 8.56
N THR A 95 -12.55 5.20 9.52
CA THR A 95 -11.41 4.81 10.35
C THR A 95 -11.78 3.80 11.43
N TYR A 96 -12.98 3.90 12.01
CA TYR A 96 -13.52 2.85 12.87
C TYR A 96 -13.79 1.57 12.07
N LEU A 97 -14.28 1.69 10.84
CA LEU A 97 -14.42 0.53 9.95
C LEU A 97 -13.05 -0.12 9.66
N ASN A 98 -12.01 0.68 9.41
CA ASN A 98 -10.65 0.17 9.25
C ASN A 98 -10.18 -0.57 10.51
N ALA A 99 -10.42 -0.04 11.71
CA ALA A 99 -10.08 -0.73 12.97
C ALA A 99 -10.75 -2.11 13.08
N VAL A 100 -12.03 -2.21 12.72
CA VAL A 100 -12.77 -3.48 12.71
C VAL A 100 -12.20 -4.44 11.66
N LEU A 101 -11.99 -3.99 10.42
CA LEU A 101 -11.43 -4.82 9.35
C LEU A 101 -10.02 -5.32 9.69
N TYR A 102 -9.19 -4.47 10.28
CA TYR A 102 -7.85 -4.85 10.71
C TYR A 102 -7.87 -5.88 11.84
N SER A 103 -8.71 -5.68 12.86
CA SER A 103 -8.93 -6.65 13.94
C SER A 103 -9.38 -8.02 13.42
N ILE A 104 -10.32 -8.05 12.47
CA ILE A 104 -10.74 -9.30 11.81
C ILE A 104 -9.58 -9.93 11.06
N SER A 105 -8.76 -9.13 10.36
CA SER A 105 -7.57 -9.62 9.65
C SER A 105 -6.57 -10.29 10.59
N VAL A 106 -6.33 -9.72 11.78
CA VAL A 106 -5.52 -10.36 12.82
C VAL A 106 -6.14 -11.69 13.27
N GLY A 107 -7.44 -11.74 13.52
CA GLY A 107 -8.11 -13.00 13.87
C GLY A 107 -7.97 -14.06 12.77
N LEU A 108 -8.16 -13.68 11.51
CA LEU A 108 -8.03 -14.57 10.36
C LEU A 108 -6.59 -15.08 10.17
N ILE A 109 -5.56 -14.24 10.34
CA ILE A 109 -4.17 -14.68 10.21
C ILE A 109 -3.77 -15.64 11.34
N VAL A 110 -4.27 -15.41 12.56
CA VAL A 110 -4.07 -16.34 13.69
C VAL A 110 -4.75 -17.67 13.41
N TRP A 111 -5.99 -17.65 12.91
CA TRP A 111 -6.71 -18.87 12.53
C TRP A 111 -5.96 -19.65 11.45
N LEU A 112 -5.43 -18.95 10.45
CA LEU A 112 -4.67 -19.53 9.33
C LEU A 112 -3.35 -20.14 9.82
N GLY A 113 -2.58 -19.41 10.63
CA GLY A 113 -1.34 -19.91 11.23
C GLY A 113 -1.58 -21.11 12.16
N ASN A 114 -2.70 -21.15 12.88
CA ASN A 114 -3.11 -22.30 13.70
C ASN A 114 -3.35 -23.58 12.88
N GLN A 115 -3.61 -23.48 11.57
CA GLN A 115 -3.69 -24.67 10.71
C GLN A 115 -2.31 -25.34 10.54
N ILE A 116 -1.22 -24.59 10.71
CA ILE A 116 0.17 -25.07 10.68
C ILE A 116 0.61 -25.49 12.09
N SER A 117 0.51 -24.56 13.05
CA SER A 117 0.69 -24.83 14.48
C SER A 117 0.18 -23.66 15.32
N ARG A 118 -0.14 -23.94 16.60
CA ARG A 118 -0.51 -22.89 17.56
C ARG A 118 0.53 -21.76 17.65
N MET A 119 1.81 -22.11 17.64
CA MET A 119 2.92 -21.15 17.69
C MET A 119 2.88 -20.21 16.48
N VAL A 120 2.67 -20.75 15.28
CA VAL A 120 2.59 -19.95 14.05
C VAL A 120 1.40 -18.99 14.10
N GLY A 121 0.23 -19.45 14.54
CA GLY A 121 -0.96 -18.58 14.66
C GLY A 121 -0.75 -17.44 15.64
N VAL A 122 -0.33 -17.74 16.88
CA VAL A 122 -0.11 -16.70 17.92
C VAL A 122 0.97 -15.71 17.50
N LEU A 123 2.10 -16.18 16.96
CA LEU A 123 3.18 -15.29 16.51
C LEU A 123 2.75 -14.41 15.33
N SER A 124 2.02 -14.95 14.35
CA SER A 124 1.55 -14.17 13.20
C SER A 124 0.66 -13.01 13.64
N GLY A 125 -0.30 -13.28 14.55
CA GLY A 125 -1.17 -12.24 15.09
C GLY A 125 -0.42 -11.24 15.96
N THR A 126 0.52 -11.70 16.78
CA THR A 126 1.34 -10.83 17.64
C THR A 126 2.21 -9.89 16.80
N PHE A 127 2.86 -10.40 15.75
CA PHE A 127 3.63 -9.55 14.84
C PHE A 127 2.74 -8.53 14.14
N MET A 128 1.54 -8.93 13.70
CA MET A 128 0.61 -7.99 13.08
C MET A 128 0.21 -6.88 14.08
N ILE A 129 -0.14 -7.21 15.32
CA ILE A 129 -0.46 -6.24 16.39
C ILE A 129 0.70 -5.26 16.65
N LEU A 130 1.93 -5.77 16.73
CA LEU A 130 3.11 -4.97 17.06
C LEU A 130 3.62 -4.11 15.88
N PHE A 131 3.08 -4.32 14.68
CA PHE A 131 3.48 -3.61 13.47
C PHE A 131 2.84 -2.22 13.40
N GLY A 132 3.55 -1.23 13.95
CA GLY A 132 3.10 0.15 14.07
C GLY A 132 2.49 0.77 12.81
N PRO A 133 3.11 0.65 11.61
CA PRO A 133 2.55 1.23 10.39
C PRO A 133 1.13 0.74 10.06
N ALA A 134 0.78 -0.51 10.39
CA ALA A 134 -0.57 -1.02 10.14
C ALA A 134 -1.62 -0.42 11.08
N ILE A 135 -1.26 -0.12 12.34
CA ILE A 135 -2.14 0.64 13.24
C ILE A 135 -2.32 2.06 12.73
N PHE A 136 -1.22 2.69 12.31
CA PHE A 136 -1.25 4.03 11.73
C PHE A 136 -2.23 4.18 10.56
N TYR A 137 -2.15 3.28 9.58
CA TYR A 137 -3.02 3.34 8.39
C TYR A 137 -4.51 3.14 8.68
N GLN A 138 -4.91 2.70 9.87
CA GLN A 138 -6.33 2.68 10.25
C GLN A 138 -6.88 4.09 10.45
N GLY A 139 -6.02 5.01 10.89
CA GLY A 139 -6.36 6.42 11.12
C GLY A 139 -6.51 7.24 9.84
N VAL A 140 -6.21 6.65 8.68
CA VAL A 140 -6.18 7.34 7.40
C VAL A 140 -7.23 6.75 6.44
N ALA A 141 -7.94 7.61 5.69
CA ALA A 141 -8.93 7.21 4.70
C ALA A 141 -8.28 6.74 3.37
N LEU A 142 -7.44 5.70 3.46
CA LEU A 142 -6.84 5.01 2.33
C LEU A 142 -7.31 3.55 2.28
N PRO A 143 -7.32 2.92 1.10
CA PRO A 143 -7.76 1.54 0.93
C PRO A 143 -6.76 0.49 1.48
N ILE A 144 -5.72 0.89 2.22
CA ILE A 144 -4.64 0.01 2.70
C ILE A 144 -5.19 -1.08 3.63
N VAL A 145 -5.98 -0.72 4.64
CA VAL A 145 -6.55 -1.70 5.57
C VAL A 145 -7.58 -2.62 4.90
N PRO A 146 -8.50 -2.12 4.05
CA PRO A 146 -9.34 -2.97 3.21
C PRO A 146 -8.53 -3.96 2.35
N ILE A 147 -7.41 -3.53 1.77
CA ILE A 147 -6.51 -4.41 1.00
C ILE A 147 -5.95 -5.53 1.88
N LEU A 148 -5.42 -5.20 3.08
CA LEU A 148 -4.90 -6.21 4.03
C LEU A 148 -5.96 -7.24 4.42
N PHE A 149 -7.20 -6.78 4.64
CA PHE A 149 -8.32 -7.64 4.96
C PHE A 149 -8.68 -8.59 3.80
N LEU A 150 -8.88 -8.04 2.60
CA LEU A 150 -9.24 -8.83 1.42
C LEU A 150 -8.13 -9.82 1.05
N GLU A 151 -6.86 -9.43 1.17
CA GLU A 151 -5.72 -10.33 1.00
C GLU A 151 -5.75 -11.48 2.02
N THR A 152 -5.97 -11.18 3.30
CA THR A 152 -6.05 -12.23 4.34
C THR A 152 -7.23 -13.18 4.07
N VAL A 153 -8.36 -12.65 3.60
CA VAL A 153 -9.51 -13.45 3.14
C VAL A 153 -9.13 -14.34 1.95
N CYS A 154 -8.40 -13.81 0.97
CA CYS A 154 -7.87 -14.60 -0.15
C CYS A 154 -7.01 -15.77 0.34
N LEU A 155 -6.10 -15.55 1.29
CA LEU A 155 -5.26 -16.63 1.86
C LEU A 155 -6.12 -17.70 2.56
N VAL A 156 -7.13 -17.29 3.33
CA VAL A 156 -8.07 -18.21 3.99
C VAL A 156 -8.88 -19.01 2.99
N LEU A 157 -9.38 -18.38 1.92
CA LEU A 157 -10.14 -19.05 0.86
C LEU A 157 -9.26 -20.04 0.09
N LEU A 158 -8.01 -19.69 -0.19
CA LEU A 158 -7.05 -20.57 -0.83
C LEU A 158 -6.76 -21.80 0.03
N HIS A 159 -6.55 -21.61 1.34
CA HIS A 159 -6.40 -22.72 2.28
C HIS A 159 -7.66 -23.62 2.31
N LYS A 160 -8.86 -23.02 2.40
CA LYS A 160 -10.12 -23.78 2.40
C LYS A 160 -10.34 -24.54 1.09
N TRP A 161 -9.98 -23.95 -0.04
CA TRP A 161 -10.07 -24.59 -1.35
C TRP A 161 -9.19 -25.85 -1.41
N LEU A 162 -7.94 -25.76 -0.96
CA LEU A 162 -7.01 -26.89 -0.94
C LEU A 162 -7.47 -27.99 0.03
N PHE A 163 -7.89 -27.61 1.24
CA PHE A 163 -8.22 -28.57 2.29
C PHE A 163 -9.59 -29.23 2.10
N LEU A 164 -10.60 -28.47 1.67
CA LEU A 164 -11.98 -28.96 1.50
C LEU A 164 -12.28 -29.40 0.07
N GLY A 165 -11.44 -29.03 -0.90
CA GLY A 165 -11.60 -29.40 -2.30
C GLY A 165 -12.81 -28.78 -3.01
N LYS A 166 -13.58 -27.89 -2.37
CA LYS A 166 -14.81 -27.32 -2.94
C LYS A 166 -14.51 -26.11 -3.84
N ASN A 167 -15.03 -26.12 -5.06
CA ASN A 167 -14.81 -25.04 -6.05
C ASN A 167 -15.39 -23.69 -5.63
N ILE A 168 -16.40 -23.65 -4.76
CA ILE A 168 -16.96 -22.39 -4.24
C ILE A 168 -15.89 -21.50 -3.59
N TYR A 169 -14.92 -22.09 -2.88
CA TYR A 169 -13.85 -21.31 -2.26
C TYR A 169 -12.90 -20.70 -3.30
N LEU A 170 -12.67 -21.38 -4.42
CA LEU A 170 -11.90 -20.83 -5.54
C LEU A 170 -12.69 -19.70 -6.25
N ILE A 171 -13.99 -19.89 -6.47
CA ILE A 171 -14.84 -18.84 -7.07
C ILE A 171 -14.85 -17.58 -6.18
N LEU A 172 -15.07 -17.75 -4.87
CA LEU A 172 -15.01 -16.65 -3.92
C LEU A 172 -13.62 -16.02 -3.89
N PHE A 173 -12.55 -16.81 -3.94
CA PHE A 173 -11.17 -16.31 -4.01
C PHE A 173 -10.98 -15.41 -5.24
N LEU A 174 -11.49 -15.81 -6.41
CA LEU A 174 -11.36 -15.02 -7.65
C LEU A 174 -12.17 -13.74 -7.62
N ILE A 175 -13.37 -13.76 -7.03
CA ILE A 175 -14.20 -12.56 -6.85
C ILE A 175 -13.45 -11.55 -5.97
N ILE A 176 -12.93 -12.01 -4.81
CA ILE A 176 -12.18 -11.16 -3.87
C ILE A 176 -10.85 -10.69 -4.48
N LEU A 177 -10.14 -11.56 -5.19
CA LEU A 177 -8.91 -11.20 -5.91
C LEU A 177 -9.19 -10.12 -6.97
N GLY A 178 -10.33 -10.17 -7.66
CA GLY A 178 -10.70 -9.12 -8.60
C GLY A 178 -10.87 -7.77 -7.92
N ILE A 179 -11.58 -7.72 -6.79
CA ILE A 179 -11.69 -6.49 -5.98
C ILE A 179 -10.31 -6.02 -5.53
N LEU A 180 -9.46 -6.96 -5.12
CA LEU A 180 -8.10 -6.66 -4.68
C LEU A 180 -7.22 -6.08 -5.81
N ILE A 181 -7.36 -6.57 -7.04
CA ILE A 181 -6.68 -6.04 -8.24
C ILE A 181 -7.17 -4.63 -8.57
N GLU A 182 -8.47 -4.37 -8.41
CA GLU A 182 -9.06 -3.04 -8.61
C GLU A 182 -8.50 -2.02 -7.62
N LEU A 183 -8.41 -2.41 -6.34
CA LEU A 183 -7.83 -1.58 -5.28
C LEU A 183 -6.29 -1.49 -5.37
N ARG A 184 -5.64 -2.52 -5.87
CA ARG A 184 -4.17 -2.58 -5.99
C ARG A 184 -3.76 -3.40 -7.22
N PRO A 185 -3.49 -2.75 -8.36
CA PRO A 185 -3.15 -3.43 -9.62
C PRO A 185 -1.89 -4.32 -9.55
N HIS A 186 -1.08 -4.18 -8.50
CA HIS A 186 0.08 -5.02 -8.21
C HIS A 186 -0.29 -6.50 -8.11
N PHE A 187 -1.50 -6.84 -7.65
CA PHE A 187 -1.97 -8.23 -7.57
C PHE A 187 -2.28 -8.85 -8.95
N LEU A 188 -2.32 -8.06 -10.03
CA LEU A 188 -2.60 -8.57 -11.37
C LEU A 188 -1.58 -9.64 -11.81
N ILE A 189 -0.33 -9.50 -11.39
CA ILE A 189 0.75 -10.45 -11.71
C ILE A 189 0.51 -11.85 -11.12
N ILE A 190 -0.34 -11.97 -10.09
CA ILE A 190 -0.66 -13.26 -9.48
C ILE A 190 -1.46 -14.14 -10.45
N ILE A 191 -2.30 -13.57 -11.32
CA ILE A 191 -3.12 -14.34 -12.25
C ILE A 191 -2.27 -15.23 -13.17
N PRO A 192 -1.34 -14.70 -14.00
CA PRO A 192 -0.57 -15.54 -14.91
C PRO A 192 0.34 -16.53 -14.16
N VAL A 193 0.90 -16.13 -13.02
CA VAL A 193 1.79 -17.01 -12.24
C VAL A 193 1.00 -18.16 -11.60
N LEU A 194 -0.16 -17.88 -11.01
CA LEU A 194 -1.03 -18.90 -10.43
C LEU A 194 -1.61 -19.81 -11.51
N SER A 195 -2.07 -19.26 -12.64
CA SER A 195 -2.55 -20.05 -13.77
C SER A 195 -1.45 -20.98 -14.32
N GLY A 196 -0.22 -20.48 -14.48
CA GLY A 196 0.93 -21.28 -14.87
C GLY A 196 1.23 -22.41 -13.88
N PHE A 197 1.26 -22.10 -12.58
CA PHE A 197 1.48 -23.11 -11.54
C PHE A 197 0.42 -24.22 -11.57
N LEU A 198 -0.87 -23.86 -11.69
CA LEU A 198 -1.95 -24.84 -11.76
C LEU A 198 -1.89 -25.68 -13.05
N PHE A 199 -1.48 -25.07 -14.17
CA PHE A 199 -1.36 -25.76 -15.45
C PHE A 199 -0.22 -26.79 -15.46
N PHE A 200 0.94 -26.44 -14.89
CA PHE A 200 2.13 -27.30 -14.82
C PHE A 200 2.17 -28.22 -13.60
N SER A 201 1.20 -28.11 -12.67
CA SER A 201 1.15 -29.01 -11.53
C SER A 201 0.78 -30.43 -11.95
N HIS A 202 1.62 -31.38 -11.55
CA HIS A 202 1.44 -32.82 -11.81
C HIS A 202 0.59 -33.51 -10.73
N ASN A 203 0.08 -32.75 -9.74
CA ASN A 203 -0.77 -33.27 -8.69
C ASN A 203 -2.14 -33.67 -9.28
N LYS A 204 -2.51 -34.96 -9.21
CA LYS A 204 -3.74 -35.53 -9.78
C LYS A 204 -5.03 -34.80 -9.32
N THR A 205 -5.03 -34.22 -8.12
CA THR A 205 -6.16 -33.47 -7.54
C THR A 205 -6.36 -32.09 -8.18
N ILE A 206 -5.26 -31.46 -8.61
CA ILE A 206 -5.24 -30.16 -9.31
C ILE A 206 -5.38 -30.37 -10.82
N PHE A 207 -4.83 -31.47 -11.34
CA PHE A 207 -4.88 -31.86 -12.75
C PHE A 207 -6.32 -32.00 -13.28
N ARG A 208 -7.26 -32.52 -12.47
CA ARG A 208 -8.71 -32.56 -12.81
C ARG A 208 -9.36 -31.18 -12.95
N ARG A 209 -8.66 -30.10 -12.61
CA ARG A 209 -9.18 -28.72 -12.58
C ARG A 209 -8.49 -27.80 -13.60
N LYS A 210 -7.71 -28.35 -14.53
CA LYS A 210 -7.04 -27.61 -15.63
C LYS A 210 -8.02 -26.77 -16.46
N THR A 211 -9.24 -27.25 -16.70
CA THR A 211 -10.29 -26.49 -17.39
C THR A 211 -10.67 -25.21 -16.67
N PHE A 212 -10.61 -25.15 -15.34
CA PHE A 212 -10.86 -23.92 -14.58
C PHE A 212 -9.71 -22.90 -14.69
N SER A 213 -8.46 -23.34 -14.93
CA SER A 213 -7.30 -22.45 -15.09
C SER A 213 -7.41 -21.49 -16.27
N LEU A 214 -8.21 -21.87 -17.28
CA LEU A 214 -8.49 -21.05 -18.47
C LEU A 214 -9.49 -19.92 -18.18
N PHE A 215 -10.39 -20.08 -17.21
CA PHE A 215 -11.41 -19.08 -16.84
C PHE A 215 -11.00 -18.20 -15.65
N LEU A 216 -9.92 -18.56 -14.95
CA LEU A 216 -9.33 -17.80 -13.84
C LEU A 216 -9.11 -16.31 -14.16
N PRO A 217 -8.51 -15.95 -15.32
CA PRO A 217 -8.29 -14.55 -15.68
C PRO A 217 -9.60 -13.79 -15.90
N LEU A 218 -10.59 -14.42 -16.54
CA LEU A 218 -11.89 -13.77 -16.82
C LEU A 218 -12.66 -13.46 -15.54
N LEU A 219 -12.69 -14.41 -14.61
CA LEU A 219 -13.32 -14.23 -13.30
C LEU A 219 -12.57 -13.22 -12.43
N ALA A 220 -11.23 -13.23 -12.41
CA ALA A 220 -10.46 -12.29 -11.61
C ALA A 220 -10.49 -10.86 -12.18
N LEU A 221 -10.70 -10.68 -13.48
CA LEU A 221 -10.78 -9.36 -14.12
C LEU A 221 -12.21 -8.78 -14.16
N TRP A 222 -13.17 -9.38 -13.45
CA TRP A 222 -14.56 -8.96 -13.46
C TRP A 222 -14.78 -7.46 -13.14
N PRO A 223 -14.08 -6.80 -12.20
CA PRO A 223 -14.32 -5.38 -11.92
C PRO A 223 -13.83 -4.49 -13.05
N VAL A 224 -12.74 -4.90 -13.72
CA VAL A 224 -12.23 -4.21 -14.91
C VAL A 224 -13.22 -4.34 -16.05
N LEU A 225 -13.79 -5.53 -16.26
CA LEU A 225 -14.83 -5.75 -17.26
C LEU A 225 -16.09 -4.93 -16.95
N LEU A 226 -16.55 -4.92 -15.68
CA LEU A 226 -17.68 -4.13 -15.24
C LEU A 226 -17.45 -2.62 -15.46
N PHE A 227 -16.26 -2.13 -15.13
CA PHE A 227 -15.89 -0.74 -15.38
C PHE A 227 -16.00 -0.38 -16.87
N LEU A 228 -15.49 -1.25 -17.75
CA LEU A 228 -15.54 -1.02 -19.19
C LEU A 228 -16.98 -1.00 -19.71
N LEU A 229 -17.84 -1.86 -19.17
CA LEU A 229 -19.26 -1.88 -19.51
C LEU A 229 -19.98 -0.59 -19.07
N ILE A 230 -19.67 -0.06 -17.89
CA ILE A 230 -20.29 1.16 -17.35
C ILE A 230 -19.84 2.42 -18.12
N GLN A 231 -18.57 2.50 -18.52
CA GLN A 231 -18.00 3.69 -19.16
C GLN A 231 -18.20 3.77 -20.69
N GLY A 232 -18.57 2.66 -21.35
CA GLY A 232 -18.87 2.64 -22.79
C GLY A 232 -17.71 3.10 -23.70
N LYS A 233 -18.03 3.69 -24.86
CA LYS A 233 -17.03 4.13 -25.88
C LYS A 233 -16.14 5.30 -25.42
N SER A 234 -16.53 6.01 -24.37
CA SER A 234 -15.78 7.12 -23.78
C SER A 234 -14.72 6.64 -22.78
N ALA A 235 -14.62 5.34 -22.53
CA ALA A 235 -13.68 4.75 -21.59
C ALA A 235 -12.24 4.84 -22.13
N GLU A 236 -11.49 5.87 -21.73
CA GLU A 236 -10.04 5.70 -21.63
C GLU A 236 -9.79 4.61 -20.58
N MET A 237 -9.44 3.40 -21.03
CA MET A 237 -9.17 2.25 -20.16
C MET A 237 -8.33 2.67 -18.93
N PRO A 238 -8.70 2.29 -17.69
CA PRO A 238 -7.93 2.56 -16.48
C PRO A 238 -6.46 2.19 -16.56
N ILE A 239 -6.22 1.04 -17.19
CA ILE A 239 -4.92 0.42 -17.39
C ILE A 239 -4.12 1.18 -18.47
N ARG A 240 -4.81 1.86 -19.39
CA ARG A 240 -4.20 2.50 -20.58
C ARG A 240 -3.55 3.86 -20.34
N SER A 241 -3.60 4.46 -19.14
CA SER A 241 -3.16 5.86 -18.99
C SER A 241 -2.26 6.15 -17.79
N SER A 242 -1.63 5.14 -17.18
CA SER A 242 -0.64 5.36 -16.11
C SER A 242 0.41 4.27 -15.90
N VAL A 243 0.31 3.10 -16.56
CA VAL A 243 1.27 1.99 -16.35
C VAL A 243 2.68 2.38 -16.82
N GLY A 244 2.82 2.86 -18.05
CA GLY A 244 4.13 3.25 -18.60
C GLY A 244 4.77 4.36 -17.77
N MET A 245 3.95 5.30 -17.30
CA MET A 245 4.38 6.40 -16.45
C MET A 245 4.83 5.93 -15.07
N ASN A 246 4.04 5.09 -14.40
CA ASN A 246 4.40 4.52 -13.09
C ASN A 246 5.64 3.65 -13.16
N LEU A 247 5.84 2.94 -14.28
CA LEU A 247 7.11 2.25 -14.54
C LEU A 247 8.26 3.25 -14.61
N PHE A 248 8.11 4.34 -15.38
CA PHE A 248 9.17 5.33 -15.56
C PHE A 248 9.57 6.00 -14.25
N ILE A 249 8.62 6.39 -13.38
CA ILE A 249 8.89 7.03 -12.08
C ILE A 249 9.96 6.28 -11.28
N GLY A 250 9.85 4.96 -11.17
CA GLY A 250 10.80 4.13 -10.43
C GLY A 250 11.94 3.55 -11.25
N ASN A 251 11.99 3.81 -12.57
CA ASN A 251 12.91 3.15 -13.51
C ASN A 251 13.42 4.10 -14.60
N HIS A 252 14.22 5.08 -14.19
CA HIS A 252 14.93 5.96 -15.10
C HIS A 252 16.37 6.20 -14.63
N SER A 253 17.22 6.75 -15.49
CA SER A 253 18.57 7.16 -15.09
C SER A 253 18.47 8.25 -14.02
N GLY A 254 19.12 8.03 -12.88
CA GLY A 254 19.01 8.88 -11.69
C GLY A 254 17.87 8.54 -10.73
N ALA A 255 17.01 7.56 -11.03
CA ALA A 255 16.03 7.08 -10.07
C ALA A 255 16.70 6.39 -8.88
N ASP A 256 16.06 6.46 -7.70
CA ASP A 256 16.47 5.74 -6.50
C ASP A 256 15.66 4.44 -6.29
N GLY A 257 14.54 4.27 -7.01
CA GLY A 257 13.65 3.12 -6.91
C GLY A 257 12.46 3.35 -5.99
N LEU A 258 12.33 4.55 -5.45
CA LEU A 258 11.17 5.04 -4.70
C LEU A 258 10.20 5.80 -5.62
N TYR A 259 9.09 6.26 -5.06
CA TYR A 259 8.23 7.20 -5.78
C TYR A 259 8.86 8.60 -5.77
N THR A 260 9.54 8.94 -6.85
CA THR A 260 10.18 10.26 -7.00
C THR A 260 9.42 11.17 -7.93
N LYS A 261 9.41 12.46 -7.59
CA LYS A 261 8.87 13.52 -8.43
C LYS A 261 9.78 13.74 -9.64
N ILE A 262 9.19 13.80 -10.83
CA ILE A 262 9.94 14.05 -12.07
C ILE A 262 10.11 15.56 -12.23
N PRO A 263 11.34 16.11 -12.26
CA PRO A 263 11.57 17.56 -12.12
C PRO A 263 10.87 18.44 -13.15
N TYR A 264 10.71 17.94 -14.38
CA TYR A 264 10.13 18.67 -15.51
C TYR A 264 8.63 18.41 -15.70
N LEU A 265 7.97 17.73 -14.75
CA LEU A 265 6.53 17.49 -14.76
C LEU A 265 5.86 18.12 -13.54
N ASP A 266 4.58 18.44 -13.67
CA ASP A 266 3.75 18.88 -12.55
C ASP A 266 3.40 17.65 -11.69
N ASN A 267 4.03 17.54 -10.54
CA ASN A 267 3.90 16.38 -9.65
C ASN A 267 2.65 16.40 -8.75
N THR A 268 1.66 17.25 -9.06
CA THR A 268 0.34 17.18 -8.43
C THR A 268 -0.54 16.10 -9.08
N PRO A 269 -1.45 15.44 -8.34
CA PRO A 269 -2.33 14.42 -8.92
C PRO A 269 -3.14 14.90 -10.14
N ALA A 270 -3.52 16.18 -10.17
CA ALA A 270 -4.28 16.78 -11.28
C ALA A 270 -3.40 17.27 -12.45
N GLY A 271 -2.17 17.70 -12.17
CA GLY A 271 -1.25 18.24 -13.17
C GLY A 271 -0.33 17.22 -13.83
N PHE A 272 -0.14 16.05 -13.22
CA PHE A 272 0.84 15.06 -13.70
C PHE A 272 0.52 14.50 -15.08
N GLN A 273 -0.73 14.12 -15.32
CA GLN A 273 -1.13 13.63 -16.64
C GLN A 273 -1.10 14.75 -17.69
N ARG A 274 -1.52 15.96 -17.32
CA ARG A 274 -1.51 17.13 -18.22
C ARG A 274 -0.09 17.49 -18.65
N SER A 275 0.80 17.66 -17.67
CA SER A 275 2.20 18.00 -17.91
C SER A 275 2.95 16.90 -18.67
N SER A 276 2.62 15.63 -18.45
CA SER A 276 3.16 14.51 -19.23
C SER A 276 2.77 14.60 -20.71
N LYS A 277 1.47 14.80 -21.01
CA LYS A 277 1.01 15.01 -22.38
C LYS A 277 1.63 16.24 -23.04
N GLU A 278 1.72 17.35 -22.32
CA GLU A 278 2.38 18.58 -22.80
C GLU A 278 3.87 18.38 -23.07
N TYR A 279 4.57 17.66 -22.17
CA TYR A 279 5.98 17.33 -22.34
C TYR A 279 6.19 16.50 -23.62
N ILE A 280 5.39 15.46 -23.83
CA ILE A 280 5.52 14.62 -25.03
C ILE A 280 5.17 15.43 -26.29
N ARG A 281 4.07 16.20 -26.27
CA ARG A 281 3.70 17.08 -27.39
C ARG A 281 4.82 18.05 -27.77
N LYS A 282 5.52 18.62 -26.79
CA LYS A 282 6.69 19.49 -27.05
C LYS A 282 7.85 18.74 -27.71
N GLN A 283 8.00 17.44 -27.46
CA GLN A 283 9.07 16.64 -28.06
C GLN A 283 8.69 16.07 -29.43
N THR A 284 7.42 15.71 -29.65
CA THR A 284 6.97 15.03 -30.88
C THR A 284 6.29 15.97 -31.87
N GLY A 285 5.87 17.15 -31.45
CA GLY A 285 5.11 18.11 -32.26
C GLY A 285 3.65 17.71 -32.51
N THR A 286 3.17 16.61 -31.92
CA THR A 286 1.84 16.04 -32.18
C THR A 286 1.02 15.90 -30.92
N GLU A 287 -0.31 16.04 -31.03
CA GLU A 287 -1.20 15.58 -29.98
C GLU A 287 -1.13 14.05 -29.89
N ILE A 288 -1.10 13.54 -28.66
CA ILE A 288 -0.89 12.13 -28.39
C ILE A 288 -2.07 11.52 -27.64
N SER A 289 -2.44 10.31 -28.02
CA SER A 289 -3.43 9.54 -27.27
C SER A 289 -2.85 9.07 -25.93
N SER A 290 -3.71 8.69 -24.98
CA SER A 290 -3.26 8.12 -23.70
C SER A 290 -2.49 6.79 -23.89
N LEU A 291 -2.72 6.06 -24.99
CA LEU A 291 -1.94 4.86 -25.32
C LEU A 291 -0.51 5.24 -25.76
N ASP A 292 -0.38 6.27 -26.60
CA ASP A 292 0.92 6.75 -27.08
C ASP A 292 1.76 7.28 -25.91
N GLU A 293 1.13 7.98 -24.95
CA GLU A 293 1.76 8.39 -23.70
C GLU A 293 2.38 7.20 -22.95
N ASN A 294 1.61 6.13 -22.76
CA ASN A 294 2.07 4.92 -22.08
C ASN A 294 3.23 4.24 -22.83
N VAL A 295 3.12 4.10 -24.15
CA VAL A 295 4.16 3.50 -25.00
C VAL A 295 5.44 4.34 -24.97
N PHE A 296 5.32 5.67 -24.99
CA PHE A 296 6.44 6.59 -24.89
C PHE A 296 7.25 6.35 -23.61
N TRP A 297 6.58 6.32 -22.45
CA TRP A 297 7.25 6.10 -21.16
C TRP A 297 7.82 4.68 -21.03
N LEU A 298 7.09 3.67 -21.50
CA LEU A 298 7.58 2.28 -21.52
C LEU A 298 8.86 2.15 -22.35
N LYS A 299 8.90 2.74 -23.55
CA LYS A 299 10.11 2.76 -24.39
C LYS A 299 11.29 3.41 -23.68
N ARG A 300 11.08 4.47 -22.91
CA ARG A 300 12.14 5.10 -22.11
C ARG A 300 12.68 4.19 -21.00
N VAL A 301 11.81 3.47 -20.30
CA VAL A 301 12.22 2.47 -19.30
C VAL A 301 13.06 1.37 -19.94
N ILE A 302 12.57 0.81 -21.06
CA ILE A 302 13.27 -0.24 -21.80
C ILE A 302 14.65 0.27 -22.27
N ASN A 303 14.69 1.45 -22.89
CA ASN A 303 15.94 2.07 -23.36
C ASN A 303 16.92 2.32 -22.22
N PHE A 304 16.45 2.68 -21.01
CA PHE A 304 17.31 2.85 -19.84
C PHE A 304 18.04 1.54 -19.49
N TYR A 305 17.31 0.42 -19.38
CA TYR A 305 17.94 -0.88 -19.05
C TYR A 305 18.88 -1.39 -20.15
N TYR A 306 18.57 -1.13 -21.43
CA TYR A 306 19.45 -1.50 -22.55
C TYR A 306 20.70 -0.63 -22.66
N SER A 307 20.56 0.70 -22.53
CA SER A 307 21.68 1.63 -22.68
C SER A 307 22.58 1.71 -21.45
N LYS A 308 22.03 1.46 -20.25
CA LYS A 308 22.72 1.62 -18.96
C LYS A 308 22.50 0.41 -18.03
N PRO A 309 22.89 -0.81 -18.44
CA PRO A 309 22.61 -2.03 -17.66
C PRO A 309 23.22 -2.02 -16.26
N LYS A 310 24.40 -1.39 -16.09
CA LYS A 310 25.04 -1.23 -14.77
C LYS A 310 24.21 -0.34 -13.83
N GLU A 311 23.69 0.79 -14.32
CA GLU A 311 22.79 1.64 -13.52
C GLU A 311 21.49 0.90 -13.20
N GLY A 312 20.95 0.14 -14.15
CA GLY A 312 19.78 -0.71 -13.94
C GLY A 312 19.98 -1.77 -12.86
N LEU A 313 21.13 -2.44 -12.83
CA LEU A 313 21.46 -3.41 -11.77
C LEU A 313 21.61 -2.74 -10.40
N LEU A 314 22.26 -1.57 -10.34
CA LEU A 314 22.38 -0.80 -9.10
C LEU A 314 21.01 -0.35 -8.58
N LEU A 315 20.11 0.06 -9.48
CA LEU A 315 18.73 0.42 -9.14
C LEU A 315 17.96 -0.78 -8.57
N PHE A 316 18.14 -1.97 -9.15
CA PHE A 316 17.56 -3.19 -8.60
C PHE A 316 18.06 -3.49 -7.18
N ILE A 317 19.36 -3.32 -6.93
CA ILE A 317 19.96 -3.50 -5.60
C ILE A 317 19.38 -2.47 -4.61
N LYS A 318 19.22 -1.19 -5.02
CA LYS A 318 18.57 -0.17 -4.19
C LYS A 318 17.14 -0.55 -3.83
N LYS A 319 16.35 -1.01 -4.81
CA LYS A 319 14.99 -1.52 -4.55
C LYS A 319 15.01 -2.69 -3.57
N PHE A 320 15.94 -3.62 -3.70
CA PHE A 320 16.09 -4.70 -2.73
C PHE A 320 16.42 -4.18 -1.31
N GLN A 321 17.27 -3.16 -1.19
CA GLN A 321 17.55 -2.49 0.09
C GLN A 321 16.30 -1.81 0.67
N HIS A 322 15.54 -1.06 -0.14
CA HIS A 322 14.30 -0.43 0.28
C HIS A 322 13.21 -1.44 0.68
N LEU A 323 13.15 -2.59 0.00
CA LEU A 323 12.28 -3.70 0.38
C LEU A 323 12.65 -4.22 1.76
N LEU A 324 13.94 -4.35 2.06
CA LEU A 324 14.42 -4.77 3.36
C LEU A 324 14.36 -3.67 4.41
N SER A 325 14.23 -2.40 4.05
CA SER A 325 14.40 -1.27 4.97
C SER A 325 13.38 -1.26 6.11
N GLY A 326 13.83 -0.98 7.34
CA GLY A 326 12.91 -0.67 8.44
C GLY A 326 12.25 0.70 8.33
N LYS A 327 12.76 1.56 7.44
CA LYS A 327 12.21 2.89 7.17
C LYS A 327 10.95 2.79 6.30
N GLU A 328 10.05 3.72 6.52
CA GLU A 328 8.86 3.92 5.73
C GLU A 328 9.10 5.07 4.74
N PHE A 329 8.87 4.81 3.45
CA PHE A 329 9.03 5.77 2.35
C PHE A 329 7.65 6.25 1.90
N PRO A 330 7.19 7.41 2.38
CA PRO A 330 5.80 7.79 2.24
C PRO A 330 5.44 8.16 0.82
N LEU A 331 4.25 7.72 0.39
CA LEU A 331 3.62 8.20 -0.84
C LEU A 331 2.53 9.24 -0.53
N ASN A 332 1.62 8.89 0.37
CA ASN A 332 0.48 9.73 0.75
C ASN A 332 0.66 10.36 2.14
N TYR A 333 1.00 9.55 3.14
CA TYR A 333 1.15 10.01 4.52
C TYR A 333 2.47 9.53 5.09
N ASP A 334 3.06 10.37 5.93
CA ASP A 334 4.39 10.16 6.49
C ASP A 334 4.30 9.55 7.89
N TYR A 335 4.54 8.24 7.95
CA TYR A 335 4.54 7.51 9.22
C TYR A 335 5.60 8.04 10.20
N ALA A 336 6.77 8.46 9.72
CA ALA A 336 7.87 8.90 10.58
C ALA A 336 7.50 10.17 11.36
N ILE A 337 6.79 11.11 10.72
CA ILE A 337 6.28 12.30 11.41
C ILE A 337 5.04 11.95 12.22
N GLN A 338 4.09 11.23 11.63
CA GLN A 338 2.76 11.10 12.23
C GLN A 338 2.76 10.18 13.45
N SER A 339 3.67 9.21 13.52
CA SER A 339 3.86 8.38 14.70
C SER A 339 4.33 9.16 15.93
N SER A 340 4.92 10.34 15.76
CA SER A 340 5.32 11.20 16.90
C SER A 340 4.13 11.81 17.66
N PHE A 341 2.92 11.75 17.11
CA PHE A 341 1.71 12.28 17.74
C PHE A 341 0.95 11.26 18.61
N SER A 342 1.43 10.03 18.74
CA SER A 342 0.80 9.00 19.57
C SER A 342 1.87 8.23 20.36
N ASP A 343 1.67 8.13 21.68
CA ASP A 343 2.62 7.45 22.55
C ASP A 343 2.60 5.92 22.35
N LEU A 344 1.55 5.40 21.73
CA LEU A 344 1.41 3.98 21.37
C LEU A 344 2.58 3.49 20.50
N PHE A 345 3.07 4.33 19.58
CA PHE A 345 4.17 3.96 18.68
C PHE A 345 5.54 3.87 19.39
N ARG A 346 5.65 4.30 20.65
CA ARG A 346 6.82 4.00 21.49
C ARG A 346 6.92 2.51 21.81
N ILE A 347 5.82 1.76 21.73
CA ILE A 347 5.76 0.32 22.02
C ILE A 347 5.68 -0.48 20.71
N LEU A 348 4.90 -0.02 19.73
CA LEU A 348 4.69 -0.69 18.44
C LEU A 348 5.86 -0.49 17.46
N LYS A 349 7.05 -0.98 17.83
CA LYS A 349 8.30 -0.75 17.08
C LYS A 349 8.58 -1.75 15.95
N LEU A 350 7.73 -2.76 15.77
CA LEU A 350 7.97 -3.77 14.75
C LEU A 350 7.82 -3.14 13.37
N ASN A 351 8.80 -3.39 12.50
CA ASN A 351 8.88 -2.83 11.16
C ASN A 351 9.31 -3.90 10.15
N PHE A 352 9.27 -3.54 8.88
CA PHE A 352 9.58 -4.46 7.79
C PHE A 352 11.05 -4.89 7.75
N GLY A 353 11.97 -4.11 8.33
CA GLY A 353 13.38 -4.46 8.44
C GLY A 353 13.68 -5.61 9.37
N PHE A 354 12.70 -6.01 10.18
CA PHE A 354 12.74 -7.28 10.89
C PHE A 354 11.94 -8.37 10.15
N LEU A 355 10.70 -8.07 9.73
CA LEU A 355 9.79 -9.09 9.20
C LEU A 355 10.16 -9.60 7.81
N ILE A 356 10.58 -8.73 6.89
CA ILE A 356 10.87 -9.13 5.52
C ILE A 356 12.12 -10.03 5.45
N PRO A 357 13.24 -9.75 6.13
CA PRO A 357 14.35 -10.70 6.20
C PRO A 357 13.95 -12.11 6.64
N LEU A 358 13.14 -12.21 7.71
CA LEU A 358 12.66 -13.49 8.22
C LEU A 358 11.73 -14.19 7.21
N ALA A 359 10.77 -13.46 6.65
CA ALA A 359 9.87 -13.98 5.64
C ALA A 359 10.62 -14.49 4.41
N LEU A 360 11.60 -13.73 3.92
CA LEU A 360 12.43 -14.08 2.77
C LEU A 360 13.18 -15.39 3.01
N VAL A 361 13.85 -15.55 4.15
CA VAL A 361 14.57 -16.78 4.47
C VAL A 361 13.63 -17.99 4.47
N PHE A 362 12.43 -17.83 5.04
CA PHE A 362 11.44 -18.92 5.03
C PHE A 362 11.01 -19.33 3.62
N THR A 363 10.96 -18.40 2.66
CA THR A 363 10.56 -18.74 1.28
C THR A 363 11.48 -19.79 0.64
N PHE A 364 12.77 -19.84 1.03
CA PHE A 364 13.75 -20.81 0.52
C PHE A 364 13.74 -22.15 1.27
N ILE A 365 13.08 -22.24 2.42
CA ILE A 365 12.97 -23.49 3.18
C ILE A 365 11.96 -24.41 2.48
N LYS A 366 12.38 -25.62 2.09
CA LYS A 366 11.49 -26.59 1.44
C LYS A 366 10.31 -26.92 2.35
N SER A 367 9.10 -26.75 1.82
CA SER A 367 7.85 -27.14 2.48
C SER A 367 7.16 -28.19 1.63
N SER A 368 6.69 -29.26 2.26
CA SER A 368 5.78 -30.23 1.62
C SER A 368 4.32 -29.77 1.64
N ASP A 369 4.04 -28.66 2.34
CA ASP A 369 2.72 -28.07 2.42
C ASP A 369 2.42 -27.26 1.15
N GLU A 370 1.39 -27.70 0.42
CA GLU A 370 0.95 -27.10 -0.83
C GLU A 370 0.41 -25.67 -0.63
N PHE A 371 -0.27 -25.42 0.49
CA PHE A 371 -0.74 -24.08 0.83
C PHE A 371 0.45 -23.13 0.97
N LEU A 372 1.48 -23.50 1.74
CA LEU A 372 2.68 -22.68 1.88
C LEU A 372 3.41 -22.46 0.55
N SER A 373 3.37 -23.43 -0.37
CA SER A 373 3.94 -23.28 -1.72
C SER A 373 3.20 -22.22 -2.54
N LEU A 374 1.86 -22.22 -2.48
CA LEU A 374 1.04 -21.20 -3.12
C LEU A 374 1.21 -19.81 -2.48
N VAL A 375 1.34 -19.74 -1.15
CA VAL A 375 1.64 -18.46 -0.47
C VAL A 375 3.03 -17.93 -0.86
N LYS A 376 4.02 -18.80 -1.14
CA LYS A 376 5.33 -18.36 -1.64
C LYS A 376 5.22 -17.78 -3.04
N ILE A 377 4.41 -18.39 -3.89
CA ILE A 377 4.10 -17.85 -5.22
C ILE A 377 3.44 -16.48 -5.09
N TRP A 378 2.46 -16.33 -4.20
CA TRP A 378 1.83 -15.05 -3.89
C TRP A 378 2.86 -13.99 -3.47
N PHE A 379 3.71 -14.33 -2.51
CA PHE A 379 4.78 -13.44 -2.00
C PHE A 379 5.71 -12.98 -3.12
N TRP A 380 6.29 -13.92 -3.88
CA TRP A 380 7.26 -13.58 -4.93
C TRP A 380 6.61 -12.86 -6.11
N SER A 381 5.35 -13.17 -6.43
CA SER A 381 4.57 -12.45 -7.43
C SER A 381 4.41 -10.98 -7.02
N TYR A 382 4.01 -10.73 -5.77
CA TYR A 382 3.84 -9.37 -5.26
C TYR A 382 5.18 -8.61 -5.17
N VAL A 383 6.24 -9.23 -4.64
CA VAL A 383 7.59 -8.63 -4.62
C VAL A 383 8.06 -8.28 -6.03
N THR A 384 7.82 -9.15 -7.01
CA THR A 384 8.15 -8.87 -8.41
C THR A 384 7.42 -7.64 -8.94
N SER A 385 6.13 -7.46 -8.59
CA SER A 385 5.40 -6.25 -8.97
C SER A 385 6.02 -4.97 -8.39
N LEU A 386 6.45 -4.98 -7.13
CA LEU A 386 7.13 -3.83 -6.52
C LEU A 386 8.43 -3.47 -7.25
N PHE A 387 9.15 -4.49 -7.72
CA PHE A 387 10.44 -4.31 -8.37
C PHE A 387 10.28 -3.78 -9.80
N ILE A 388 9.22 -4.21 -10.49
CA ILE A 388 8.82 -3.69 -11.79
C ILE A 388 8.52 -2.18 -11.70
N PHE A 389 7.85 -1.73 -10.64
CA PHE A 389 7.48 -0.32 -10.44
C PHE A 389 8.46 0.40 -9.50
N PHE A 390 8.01 0.76 -8.31
CA PHE A 390 8.76 1.48 -7.30
C PHE A 390 8.33 0.96 -5.92
N ILE A 391 9.14 1.28 -4.91
CA ILE A 391 8.87 0.92 -3.53
C ILE A 391 8.37 2.15 -2.78
N SER A 392 7.26 2.00 -2.07
CA SER A 392 6.77 2.98 -1.10
C SER A 392 6.10 2.24 0.05
N SER A 393 5.87 2.94 1.16
CA SER A 393 5.18 2.40 2.34
C SER A 393 3.84 1.79 1.98
N ASP A 394 2.97 2.55 1.31
CA ASP A 394 1.65 2.10 0.88
C ASP A 394 1.71 0.81 0.06
N HIS A 395 2.74 0.66 -0.79
CA HIS A 395 2.92 -0.49 -1.68
C HIS A 395 3.56 -1.68 -0.99
N ARG A 396 4.34 -1.48 0.09
CA ARG A 396 4.89 -2.57 0.89
C ARG A 396 3.87 -3.16 1.84
N MET A 397 2.88 -2.38 2.27
CA MET A 397 1.86 -2.82 3.23
C MET A 397 1.23 -4.17 2.90
N PRO A 398 0.85 -4.48 1.65
CA PRO A 398 0.26 -5.79 1.33
C PRO A 398 1.24 -6.98 1.45
N LEU A 399 2.54 -6.76 1.68
CA LEU A 399 3.42 -7.86 2.08
C LEU A 399 3.14 -8.32 3.52
N LEU A 400 2.49 -7.50 4.36
CA LEU A 400 2.37 -7.74 5.80
C LEU A 400 1.72 -9.09 6.15
N PRO A 401 0.53 -9.48 5.61
CA PRO A 401 -0.13 -10.72 6.03
C PRO A 401 0.73 -11.96 5.77
N VAL A 402 1.41 -11.98 4.62
CA VAL A 402 2.31 -13.08 4.25
C VAL A 402 3.64 -13.01 5.00
N ALA A 403 4.19 -11.82 5.21
CA ALA A 403 5.45 -11.62 5.92
C ALA A 403 5.35 -12.06 7.39
N VAL A 404 4.26 -11.73 8.10
CA VAL A 404 4.07 -12.18 9.49
C VAL A 404 3.88 -13.70 9.57
N LEU A 405 3.14 -14.29 8.61
CA LEU A 405 2.93 -15.73 8.54
C LEU A 405 4.24 -16.48 8.29
N PHE A 406 5.04 -16.03 7.32
CA PHE A 406 6.33 -16.64 7.01
C PHE A 406 7.37 -16.44 8.10
N SER A 407 7.40 -15.27 8.74
CA SER A 407 8.26 -15.01 9.89
C SER A 407 7.91 -15.99 11.03
N ALA A 408 6.64 -16.15 11.35
CA ALA A 408 6.18 -17.10 12.36
C ALA A 408 6.49 -18.57 11.99
N CYS A 409 6.34 -18.94 10.73
CA CYS A 409 6.73 -20.26 10.23
C CYS A 409 8.24 -20.50 10.34
N LEU A 410 9.08 -19.48 10.16
CA LEU A 410 10.52 -19.59 10.35
C LEU A 410 10.87 -19.89 11.80
N PHE A 411 10.27 -19.19 12.76
CA PHE A 411 10.45 -19.49 14.19
C PHE A 411 10.04 -20.93 14.52
N HIS A 412 8.90 -21.39 14.00
CA HIS A 412 8.46 -22.77 14.18
C HIS A 412 9.42 -23.79 13.55
N TYR A 413 9.97 -23.49 12.37
CA TYR A 413 10.98 -24.33 11.72
C TYR A 413 12.28 -24.40 12.52
N LEU A 414 12.77 -23.26 13.01
CA LEU A 414 13.97 -23.19 13.85
C LEU A 414 13.77 -23.97 15.16
N TYR A 415 12.62 -23.82 15.81
CA TYR A 415 12.26 -24.59 17.00
C TYR A 415 12.33 -26.10 16.74
N LYS A 416 11.68 -26.58 15.67
CA LYS A 416 11.75 -28.01 15.30
C LYS A 416 13.17 -28.48 14.97
N THR A 417 13.94 -27.66 14.27
CA THR A 417 15.33 -27.99 13.89
C THR A 417 16.25 -28.07 15.12
N MET A 418 16.01 -27.24 16.12
CA MET A 418 16.70 -27.26 17.41
C MET A 418 16.39 -28.53 18.19
N MET A 419 15.12 -28.94 18.23
CA MET A 419 14.71 -30.20 18.86
C MET A 419 15.30 -31.44 18.16
N LEU A 420 15.68 -31.31 16.88
CA LEU A 420 16.34 -32.36 16.10
C LEU A 420 17.89 -32.28 16.16
N GLY A 421 18.47 -31.39 16.98
CA GLY A 421 19.92 -31.29 17.22
C GLY A 421 20.76 -30.74 16.06
N SER A 422 20.15 -30.14 15.04
CA SER A 422 20.86 -29.70 13.82
C SER A 422 21.44 -28.29 13.92
N ILE A 423 22.38 -28.07 14.86
CA ILE A 423 22.95 -26.74 15.17
C ILE A 423 23.55 -26.04 13.94
N LYS A 424 24.28 -26.77 13.07
CA LYS A 424 24.89 -26.19 11.85
C LYS A 424 23.86 -25.50 10.93
N LYS A 425 22.66 -26.09 10.80
CA LYS A 425 21.58 -25.51 9.97
C LYS A 425 21.03 -24.23 10.61
N ILE A 426 20.88 -24.22 11.93
CA ILE A 426 20.40 -23.05 12.68
C ILE A 426 21.38 -21.89 12.52
N VAL A 427 22.68 -22.15 12.72
CA VAL A 427 23.73 -21.12 12.57
C VAL A 427 23.75 -20.56 11.16
N ALA A 428 23.64 -21.41 10.13
CA ALA A 428 23.56 -20.95 8.74
C ALA A 428 22.35 -20.04 8.49
N ILE A 429 21.16 -20.43 8.99
CA ILE A 429 19.94 -19.62 8.87
C ILE A 429 20.09 -18.28 9.60
N LEU A 430 20.55 -18.30 10.85
CA LEU A 430 20.76 -17.08 11.64
C LEU A 430 21.80 -16.14 11.00
N SER A 431 22.83 -16.70 10.36
CA SER A 431 23.84 -15.92 9.63
C SER A 431 23.22 -15.18 8.43
N VAL A 432 22.37 -15.85 7.66
CA VAL A 432 21.65 -15.22 6.54
C VAL A 432 20.70 -14.13 7.03
N ILE A 433 19.95 -14.39 8.11
CA ILE A 433 19.08 -13.37 8.73
C ILE A 433 19.89 -12.16 9.15
N LEU A 434 21.02 -12.38 9.83
CA LEU A 434 21.90 -11.29 10.28
C LEU A 434 22.42 -10.45 9.10
N ILE A 435 22.83 -11.09 8.00
CA ILE A 435 23.27 -10.38 6.79
C ILE A 435 22.12 -9.53 6.21
N LEU A 436 20.92 -10.10 6.08
CA LEU A 436 19.77 -9.37 5.55
C LEU A 436 19.33 -8.22 6.45
N THR A 437 19.35 -8.41 7.77
CA THR A 437 19.08 -7.35 8.75
C THR A 437 20.17 -6.27 8.72
N PHE A 438 21.44 -6.63 8.53
CA PHE A 438 22.51 -5.66 8.37
C PHE A 438 22.32 -4.81 7.10
N ILE A 439 21.92 -5.43 5.98
CA ILE A 439 21.54 -4.71 4.75
C ILE A 439 20.38 -3.75 5.02
N SER A 440 19.36 -4.19 5.78
CA SER A 440 18.24 -3.33 6.18
C SER A 440 18.68 -2.12 7.01
N LEU A 441 19.68 -2.26 7.89
CA LEU A 441 20.15 -1.19 8.77
C LEU A 441 21.01 -0.16 8.04
N LYS A 442 21.69 -0.58 6.96
CA LYS A 442 22.56 0.28 6.14
C LYS A 442 21.80 1.19 5.16
N ASP A 443 20.48 1.16 5.16
CA ASP A 443 19.71 2.04 4.28
C ASP A 443 19.80 3.50 4.78
N ASP A 444 20.81 4.22 4.29
CA ASP A 444 21.10 5.62 4.62
C ASP A 444 20.26 6.62 3.82
N THR A 445 19.26 6.15 3.07
CA THR A 445 18.41 7.03 2.27
C THR A 445 17.73 8.06 3.16
N SER A 446 18.01 9.33 2.90
CA SER A 446 17.37 10.47 3.55
C SER A 446 16.08 10.79 2.81
N TRP A 447 14.94 10.71 3.50
CA TRP A 447 13.67 11.17 2.96
C TRP A 447 13.37 12.57 3.49
N PRO A 448 13.37 13.61 2.64
CA PRO A 448 13.10 14.96 3.11
C PRO A 448 11.60 15.13 3.38
N HIS A 449 11.25 15.63 4.55
CA HIS A 449 9.87 15.68 5.05
C HIS A 449 9.17 17.03 4.81
N HIS A 450 9.84 17.99 4.16
CA HIS A 450 9.29 19.31 3.84
C HIS A 450 7.89 19.28 3.21
N TYR A 451 7.60 18.31 2.33
CA TYR A 451 6.26 18.13 1.76
C TYR A 451 5.22 17.74 2.81
N THR A 452 5.56 16.86 3.75
CA THR A 452 4.67 16.47 4.85
C THR A 452 4.34 17.67 5.73
N TYR A 453 5.34 18.46 6.12
CA TYR A 453 5.12 19.67 6.91
C TYR A 453 4.28 20.71 6.16
N HIS A 454 4.45 20.82 4.85
CA HIS A 454 3.59 21.66 4.02
C HIS A 454 2.14 21.20 4.03
N GLN A 455 1.87 19.91 3.82
CA GLN A 455 0.51 19.36 3.88
C GLN A 455 -0.13 19.56 5.25
N ILE A 456 0.60 19.34 6.34
CA ILE A 456 0.14 19.64 7.70
C ILE A 456 -0.24 21.12 7.83
N GLY A 457 0.55 22.02 7.23
CA GLY A 457 0.26 23.45 7.17
C GLY A 457 -1.04 23.76 6.44
N GLU A 458 -1.26 23.17 5.27
CA GLU A 458 -2.50 23.34 4.49
C GLU A 458 -3.74 22.84 5.25
N MET A 459 -3.67 21.65 5.85
CA MET A 459 -4.75 21.12 6.71
C MET A 459 -5.05 22.08 7.86
N SER A 460 -4.01 22.65 8.47
CA SER A 460 -4.15 23.54 9.62
C SER A 460 -4.76 24.89 9.24
N ILE A 461 -4.52 25.39 8.02
CA ILE A 461 -5.26 26.54 7.48
C ILE A 461 -6.74 26.20 7.37
N ALA A 462 -7.08 25.04 6.80
CA ALA A 462 -8.46 24.63 6.61
C ALA A 462 -9.23 24.41 7.93
N LEU A 463 -8.52 24.04 9.01
CA LEU A 463 -9.05 24.02 10.38
C LEU A 463 -9.02 25.38 11.09
N ASN A 464 -8.72 26.47 10.38
CA ASN A 464 -8.56 27.83 10.91
C ASN A 464 -7.49 27.97 12.01
N ASN A 465 -6.54 27.02 12.10
CA ASN A 465 -5.42 27.05 13.04
C ASN A 465 -4.18 27.66 12.38
N LYS A 466 -4.25 28.97 12.12
CA LYS A 466 -3.24 29.74 11.37
C LYS A 466 -1.85 29.76 12.04
N LYS A 467 -1.80 29.76 13.38
CA LYS A 467 -0.52 29.73 14.13
C LYS A 467 0.21 28.40 13.92
N PHE A 468 -0.50 27.28 14.02
CA PHE A 468 0.08 25.97 13.78
C PHE A 468 0.46 25.78 12.30
N ALA A 469 -0.36 26.30 11.38
CA ALA A 469 -0.05 26.31 9.95
C ALA A 469 1.28 27.02 9.66
N LEU A 470 1.48 28.22 10.21
CA LEU A 470 2.72 28.97 10.05
C LEU A 470 3.94 28.20 10.58
N LYS A 471 3.81 27.55 11.75
CA LYS A 471 4.86 26.70 12.32
C LYS A 471 5.22 25.54 11.39
N ALA A 472 4.20 24.89 10.81
CA ALA A 472 4.39 23.77 9.89
C ALA A 472 5.09 24.22 8.58
N PHE A 473 4.65 25.31 7.95
CA PHE A 473 5.33 25.82 6.75
C PHE A 473 6.76 26.28 7.03
N THR A 474 6.99 26.94 8.17
CA THR A 474 8.34 27.33 8.58
C THR A 474 9.23 26.10 8.76
N ARG A 475 8.71 25.03 9.36
CA ARG A 475 9.46 23.76 9.49
C ARG A 475 9.78 23.13 8.14
N ALA A 476 8.85 23.20 7.17
CA ALA A 476 9.13 22.77 5.80
C ALA A 476 10.29 23.56 5.17
N LEU A 477 10.36 24.87 5.41
CA LEU A 477 11.43 25.74 4.90
C LEU A 477 12.78 25.51 5.61
N VAL A 478 12.78 25.08 6.87
CA VAL A 478 14.01 24.66 7.56
C VAL A 478 14.62 23.43 6.89
N GLU A 479 13.78 22.48 6.45
CA GLU A 479 14.28 21.29 5.74
C GLU A 479 14.61 21.55 4.26
N LYS A 480 13.86 22.42 3.61
CA LYS A 480 14.08 22.81 2.22
C LYS A 480 13.83 24.31 2.04
N PRO A 481 14.88 25.16 2.15
CA PRO A 481 14.73 26.62 2.12
C PRO A 481 14.13 27.17 0.82
N ASP A 482 14.43 26.54 -0.32
CA ASP A 482 13.94 26.92 -1.65
C ASP A 482 12.56 26.33 -1.98
N PHE A 483 11.83 25.79 -0.99
CA PHE A 483 10.55 25.13 -1.23
C PHE A 483 9.41 26.13 -1.49
N LEU A 484 9.24 26.47 -2.77
CA LEU A 484 8.33 27.49 -3.28
C LEU A 484 6.90 27.45 -2.69
N PRO A 485 6.21 26.30 -2.59
CA PRO A 485 4.86 26.26 -2.01
C PRO A 485 4.80 26.77 -0.57
N SER A 486 5.75 26.38 0.29
CA SER A 486 5.80 26.86 1.68
C SER A 486 6.24 28.31 1.78
N LEU A 487 7.11 28.80 0.88
CA LEU A 487 7.47 30.23 0.83
C LEU A 487 6.24 31.09 0.57
N ILE A 488 5.43 30.72 -0.44
CA ILE A 488 4.19 31.43 -0.78
C ILE A 488 3.22 31.44 0.39
N MET A 489 2.96 30.29 1.02
CA MET A 489 2.01 30.20 2.13
C MET A 489 2.48 30.92 3.38
N THR A 490 3.79 30.86 3.69
CA THR A 490 4.40 31.58 4.81
C THR A 490 4.31 33.09 4.61
N ALA A 491 4.59 33.60 3.40
CA ALA A 491 4.45 35.02 3.08
C ALA A 491 2.99 35.51 3.25
N ARG A 492 2.02 34.75 2.72
CA ARG A 492 0.59 35.06 2.85
C ARG A 492 0.13 35.09 4.31
N LEU A 493 0.54 34.12 5.12
CA LEU A 493 0.17 34.05 6.53
C LEU A 493 0.80 35.17 7.36
N ASN A 494 2.06 35.51 7.13
CA ASN A 494 2.71 36.62 7.83
C ASN A 494 2.07 37.97 7.46
N GLN A 495 1.68 38.17 6.19
CA GLN A 495 0.94 39.35 5.77
C GLN A 495 -0.41 39.46 6.51
N TYR A 496 -1.13 38.34 6.62
CA TYR A 496 -2.40 38.28 7.34
C TYR A 496 -2.25 38.53 8.85
N LEU A 497 -1.15 38.07 9.45
CA LEU A 497 -0.85 38.22 10.87
C LEU A 497 -0.19 39.55 11.23
N GLY A 498 0.09 40.41 10.24
CA GLY A 498 0.66 41.76 10.45
C GLY A 498 2.19 41.82 10.61
N ASP A 499 2.93 40.74 10.33
CA ASP A 499 4.41 40.72 10.42
C ASP A 499 5.03 41.17 9.08
N GLN A 500 5.12 42.50 8.90
CA GLN A 500 5.62 43.12 7.65
C GLN A 500 7.11 42.83 7.36
N ALA A 501 7.93 42.67 8.42
CA ALA A 501 9.36 42.39 8.27
C ALA A 501 9.59 40.99 7.66
N LYS A 502 8.90 39.96 8.18
CA LYS A 502 8.99 38.62 7.61
C LYS A 502 8.34 38.52 6.23
N THR A 503 7.24 39.23 6.00
CA THR A 503 6.58 39.27 4.69
C THR A 503 7.53 39.79 3.60
N THR A 504 8.27 40.86 3.89
CA THR A 504 9.26 41.44 2.96
C THR A 504 10.43 40.48 2.70
N SER A 505 10.91 39.78 3.74
CA SER A 505 11.98 38.79 3.61
C SER A 505 11.60 37.63 2.69
N TYR A 506 10.46 36.97 2.94
CA TYR A 506 10.02 35.84 2.10
C TYR A 506 9.64 36.28 0.68
N SER A 507 9.10 37.49 0.52
CA SER A 507 8.81 38.07 -0.80
C SER A 507 10.08 38.34 -1.62
N SER A 508 11.17 38.72 -0.96
CA SER A 508 12.49 38.87 -1.57
C SER A 508 13.06 37.53 -2.03
N GLU A 509 12.97 36.48 -1.21
CA GLU A 509 13.38 35.12 -1.61
C GLU A 509 12.56 34.59 -2.80
N LEU A 510 11.25 34.83 -2.81
CA LEU A 510 10.37 34.48 -3.94
C LEU A 510 10.79 35.16 -5.25
N LYS A 511 11.32 36.38 -5.19
CA LYS A 511 11.83 37.09 -6.38
C LYS A 511 13.16 36.51 -6.88
N LYS A 512 13.98 35.91 -6.02
CA LYS A 512 15.25 35.28 -6.41
C LYS A 512 15.08 33.92 -7.10
N LEU A 513 13.94 33.27 -6.89
CA LEU A 513 13.62 31.96 -7.45
C LEU A 513 12.84 32.02 -8.78
N LYS A 514 12.37 33.21 -9.17
CA LYS A 514 11.80 33.50 -10.49
C LYS A 514 12.91 33.95 -11.43
#